data_AF-A0A1I1QC56-F1
#
_entry.id   AF-A0A1I1QC56-F1
#
_cell.length_a   1.000
_cell.length_b   1.000
_cell.length_c   1.000
_cell.angle_alpha   90.00
_cell.angle_beta   90.00
_cell.angle_gamma   90.00
#
_symmetry.space_group_name_H-M   'P 1'
#
loop_
_entity.id
_entity.type
_entity.pdbx_description
1 polymer ?
#
loop_
_entity_poly.entity_id
_entity_poly.type
_entity_poly.pdbx_seq_one_letter_code
_entity_poly.pdbx_strand_id
1 'polypeptide(L)' 'MENYYLKIKEYRLQNNHTPEYVAIQMEMSVKTYEKIENGMIDLKLSKLDRLVKILGIKKSQIFQLEN' A
#
# COMPACT_ATOMS: atom_id res chain seq x y z
N MET A 1 -9.07 -4.81 -14.04
CA MET A 1 -7.69 -4.58 -13.57
C MET A 1 -7.74 -4.44 -12.07
N GLU A 2 -7.10 -5.35 -11.35
CA GLU A 2 -7.13 -5.34 -9.88
C GLU A 2 -6.52 -4.04 -9.36
N ASN A 3 -7.35 -3.16 -8.79
CA ASN A 3 -6.91 -1.89 -8.23
C ASN A 3 -6.35 -2.09 -6.82
N TYR A 4 -5.33 -2.94 -6.68
CA TYR A 4 -4.67 -3.21 -5.39
C TYR A 4 -4.12 -1.93 -4.75
N TYR A 5 -3.71 -0.96 -5.57
CA TYR A 5 -3.24 0.36 -5.13
C TYR A 5 -4.34 1.22 -4.49
N LEU A 6 -5.60 1.11 -4.95
CA LEU A 6 -6.72 1.78 -4.29
C LEU A 6 -6.99 1.18 -2.91
N LYS A 7 -6.94 -0.16 -2.80
CA LYS A 7 -7.09 -0.83 -1.51
C LYS A 7 -6.00 -0.38 -0.53
N ILE A 8 -4.76 -0.23 -0.98
CA ILE A 8 -3.66 0.30 -0.14
C ILE A 8 -4.02 1.67 0.43
N LYS A 9 -4.54 2.58 -0.40
CA LYS A 9 -4.98 3.90 0.01
C LYS A 9 -6.17 3.85 0.98
N GLU A 10 -7.16 3.00 0.73
CA GLU A 10 -8.29 2.79 1.62
C GLU A 10 -7.85 2.29 2.99
N TYR A 11 -6.99 1.26 3.04
CA TYR A 11 -6.47 0.73 4.29
C TYR A 11 -5.59 1.74 5.02
N ARG A 12 -4.82 2.56 4.30
CA ARG A 12 -4.07 3.67 4.91
C ARG A 12 -5.03 4.64 5.61
N LEU A 13 -6.12 5.03 4.94
CA LEU A 13 -7.13 5.93 5.50
C LEU A 13 -7.88 5.31 6.68
N GLN A 14 -8.25 4.03 6.60
CA GLN A 14 -8.90 3.30 7.70
C GLN A 14 -8.02 3.23 8.96
N ASN A 15 -6.71 3.11 8.78
CA ASN A 15 -5.75 3.11 9.89
C ASN A 15 -5.35 4.53 10.35
N ASN A 16 -5.96 5.60 9.80
CA ASN A 16 -5.57 7.00 10.08
C ASN A 16 -4.07 7.27 9.85
N HIS A 17 -3.44 6.57 8.91
CA HIS A 17 -2.04 6.76 8.58
C HIS A 17 -1.87 7.85 7.50
N THR A 18 -0.85 8.69 7.67
CA THR A 18 -0.48 9.67 6.63
C THR A 18 0.39 9.02 5.55
N PRO A 19 0.39 9.53 4.31
CA PRO A 19 1.31 9.07 3.26
C PRO A 19 2.78 9.15 3.71
N GLU A 20 3.13 10.20 4.45
CA GLU A 20 4.47 10.42 5.00
C GLU A 20 4.86 9.29 5.96
N TYR A 21 3.96 8.92 6.87
CA TYR A 21 4.21 7.85 7.83
C TYR A 21 4.48 6.53 7.11
N VAL A 22 3.62 6.15 6.16
CA VAL A 22 3.80 4.90 5.40
C VAL A 22 5.09 4.94 4.58
N ALA A 23 5.38 6.06 3.92
CA ALA A 23 6.61 6.23 3.13
C ALA A 23 7.88 6.09 3.99
N ILE A 24 7.90 6.68 5.19
CA ILE A 24 9.00 6.52 6.16
C ILE A 24 9.15 5.06 6.56
N GLN A 25 8.05 4.41 6.95
CA GLN A 25 8.06 2.99 7.35
C GLN A 25 8.50 2.08 6.21
N MET A 26 8.24 2.47 4.98
CA MET A 26 8.64 1.76 3.77
C MET A 26 10.03 2.12 3.27
N GLU A 27 10.76 3.01 3.94
CA GLU A 27 12.07 3.53 3.51
C GLU A 27 12.02 4.01 2.05
N MET A 28 11.03 4.84 1.74
CA MET A 28 10.88 5.46 0.43
C MET A 28 10.41 6.90 0.54
N SER A 29 10.57 7.65 -0.54
CA SER A 29 10.05 9.01 -0.62
C SER A 29 8.52 9.02 -0.68
N VAL A 30 7.90 10.02 -0.07
CA VAL A 30 6.44 10.24 -0.08
C VAL A 30 5.89 10.24 -1.51
N LYS A 31 6.57 10.96 -2.42
CA LYS A 31 6.23 10.97 -3.86
C LYS A 31 6.23 9.59 -4.50
N THR A 32 7.13 8.70 -4.09
CA THR A 32 7.19 7.32 -4.60
C THR A 32 6.00 6.53 -4.09
N TYR A 33 5.65 6.69 -2.82
CA TYR A 33 4.47 6.08 -2.23
C TYR A 33 3.17 6.57 -2.87
N GLU A 34 3.01 7.87 -3.10
CA GLU A 34 1.86 8.44 -3.82
C GLU A 34 1.73 7.88 -5.24
N LYS A 35 2.85 7.69 -5.95
CA LYS A 35 2.85 7.04 -7.26
C LYS A 35 2.36 5.60 -7.19
N ILE A 36 2.64 4.88 -6.10
CA ILE A 36 2.11 3.52 -5.86
C ILE A 36 0.59 3.60 -5.64
N GLU A 37 0.12 4.48 -4.76
CA GLU A 37 -1.33 4.65 -4.49
C GLU A 37 -2.13 5.08 -5.73
N ASN A 38 -1.49 5.79 -6.66
CA ASN A 38 -2.09 6.22 -7.93
C ASN A 38 -1.90 5.20 -9.06
N GLY A 39 -1.27 4.05 -8.82
CA GLY A 39 -1.01 3.03 -9.84
C GLY A 39 -0.01 3.45 -10.93
N MET A 40 0.77 4.51 -10.69
CA MET A 40 1.80 4.98 -11.63
C MET A 40 3.06 4.10 -11.60
N ILE A 41 3.33 3.46 -10.46
CA ILE A 41 4.45 2.52 -10.31
C ILE A 41 3.99 1.27 -9.56
N ASP A 42 4.52 0.12 -9.96
CA ASP A 42 4.21 -1.13 -9.29
C ASP A 42 4.96 -1.27 -7.96
N LEU A 43 4.24 -1.78 -6.97
CA LEU A 43 4.82 -2.14 -5.68
C LEU A 43 5.53 -3.49 -5.81
N LYS A 44 6.85 -3.51 -5.52
CA LYS A 44 7.59 -4.77 -5.44
C LYS A 44 7.04 -5.67 -4.32
N LEU A 45 6.95 -6.98 -4.58
CA LEU A 45 6.53 -7.99 -3.60
C LEU A 45 7.31 -7.93 -2.27
N SER A 46 8.60 -7.61 -2.30
CA SER A 46 9.42 -7.43 -1.09
C SER A 46 8.98 -6.27 -0.21
N LYS A 47 8.43 -5.21 -0.81
CA LYS A 47 7.90 -4.03 -0.12
C LYS A 47 6.45 -4.24 0.33
N LEU A 48 5.69 -5.05 -0.40
CA LEU A 48 4.34 -5.47 -0.02
C LEU A 48 4.29 -6.14 1.36
N ASP A 49 5.22 -7.06 1.63
CA ASP A 49 5.35 -7.71 2.95
C ASP A 49 5.47 -6.71 4.10
N ARG A 50 6.18 -5.61 3.86
CA ARG A 50 6.37 -4.54 4.83
C ARG A 50 5.12 -3.67 4.94
N LEU A 51 4.52 -3.32 3.80
CA LEU A 51 3.29 -2.53 3.74
C LEU A 51 2.13 -3.20 4.50
N VAL A 52 1.91 -4.49 4.30
CA VAL A 52 0.82 -5.21 4.96
C VAL A 52 1.02 -5.27 6.48
N LYS A 53 2.28 -5.34 6.95
CA LYS A 53 2.61 -5.23 8.38
C LYS A 53 2.34 -3.83 8.93
N ILE A 54 2.69 -2.78 8.18
CA ILE A 54 2.45 -1.38 8.59
C ILE A 54 0.95 -1.09 8.66
N LEU A 55 0.18 -1.57 7.68
CA LEU A 55 -1.26 -1.39 7.60
C LEU A 55 -2.04 -2.37 8.49
N GLY A 56 -1.37 -3.34 9.12
CA GLY A 56 -2.03 -4.33 9.98
C GLY A 56 -2.96 -5.30 9.24
N ILE A 57 -2.79 -5.45 7.93
CA ILE A 57 -3.65 -6.29 7.07
C ILE A 57 -2.91 -7.51 6.55
N LYS A 58 -3.64 -8.49 6.02
CA LYS A 58 -3.03 -9.64 5.32
C LYS A 58 -2.86 -9.32 3.84
N LYS A 59 -1.82 -9.88 3.21
CA LYS A 59 -1.63 -9.78 1.74
C LYS A 59 -2.87 -10.18 0.96
N SER A 60 -3.57 -11.23 1.41
CA SER A 60 -4.80 -11.72 0.80
C SER A 60 -5.92 -10.68 0.79
N GLN A 61 -5.91 -9.68 1.67
CA GLN A 61 -6.91 -8.60 1.66
C GLN A 61 -6.61 -7.55 0.59
N ILE A 62 -5.32 -7.28 0.33
CA ILE A 62 -4.88 -6.42 -0.77
C ILE A 62 -5.12 -7.11 -2.11
N PHE A 63 -4.70 -8.38 -2.23
CA PHE A 63 -4.86 -9.23 -3.40
C PHE A 63 -6.12 -10.10 -3.30
N GLN A 64 -7.19 -9.58 -2.73
CA GLN A 64 -8.47 -10.29 -2.79
C GLN A 64 -8.88 -10.36 -4.26
N LEU A 65 -8.49 -11.47 -4.91
CA LEU A 65 -9.04 -12.01 -6.12
C LEU A 65 -10.50 -12.27 -5.79
N GLU A 66 -11.38 -11.38 -6.20
CA GLU A 66 -12.80 -11.70 -6.23
C GLU A 66 -12.94 -12.87 -7.22
N ASN A 67 -13.15 -14.06 -6.68
CA ASN A 67 -13.59 -15.24 -7.43
C ASN A 67 -15.07 -15.09 -7.80
#